data_AF-A0A3C1ESY4-F1
#
_entry.id   AF-A0A3C1ESY4-F1
#
_cell.length_a   1.000
_cell.length_b   1.000
_cell.length_c   1.000
_cell.angle_alpha   90.00
_cell.angle_beta   90.00
_cell.angle_gamma   90.00
#
_symmetry.space_group_name_H-M   'P 1'
#
loop_
_entity.id
_entity.type
_entity.pdbx_description
1 polymer ?
#
loop_
_entity_poly.entity_id
_entity_poly.type
_entity_poly.pdbx_seq_one_letter_code
_entity_poly.pdbx_strand_id
1 'polypeptide(L)'
;MGKIKQRNWLIILTVFLVVVSSVGLFLSIQQKLSFNSCAYGENVYKSGENIPEYNGGMECTCNSNGAIRCDSGTEEVAYSGYSTQNLKFSYKYGNLLSDTVTMQEDITSDSASYINGVLKVSFERNVLCSEDGIAPTQTGLYQLSSKDLRLTILTNMDNSKYTTPCKIVDTFEISKLNMILEKDFQIFYQSEDGEFVSLGACIEDDTLYGDQEVFKSKTSNSVCICNTGVISCRDL
;
A
#
# COMPACT_ATOMS: atom_id res chain seq x y z
N MET A 1 -1.96 11.32 65.57
CA MET A 1 -2.60 12.03 64.44
C MET A 1 -1.72 11.89 63.20
N GLY A 2 -2.05 10.98 62.30
CA GLY A 2 -1.31 10.80 61.04
C GLY A 2 -1.81 11.79 59.98
N LYS A 3 -0.92 12.64 59.44
CA LYS A 3 -1.23 13.52 58.32
C LYS A 3 -1.26 12.69 57.03
N ILE A 4 -2.44 12.46 56.48
CA ILE A 4 -2.62 11.88 55.15
C ILE A 4 -2.08 12.88 54.14
N LYS A 5 -0.95 12.54 53.51
CA LYS A 5 -0.33 13.32 52.44
C LYS A 5 -1.25 13.25 51.22
N GLN A 6 -2.09 14.26 51.01
CA GLN A 6 -2.89 14.39 49.79
C GLN A 6 -1.94 14.48 48.59
N ARG A 7 -1.72 13.34 47.92
CA ARG A 7 -1.02 13.29 46.63
C ARG A 7 -1.87 14.10 45.66
N ASN A 8 -1.24 15.09 45.04
CA ASN A 8 -1.84 15.97 44.05
C ASN A 8 -2.19 15.16 42.78
N TRP A 9 -3.29 14.42 42.85
CA TRP A 9 -3.80 13.53 41.79
C TRP A 9 -4.07 14.29 40.49
N LEU A 10 -4.39 15.58 40.60
CA LEU A 10 -4.60 16.47 39.47
C LEU A 10 -3.34 16.59 38.58
N ILE A 11 -2.15 16.59 39.17
CA ILE A 11 -0.88 16.67 38.43
C ILE A 11 -0.60 15.36 37.67
N ILE A 12 -0.98 14.21 38.25
CA ILE A 12 -0.79 12.91 37.62
C ILE A 12 -1.71 12.79 36.40
N LEU A 13 -2.97 13.21 36.54
CA LEU A 13 -3.94 13.21 35.45
C LEU A 13 -3.55 14.17 34.31
N THR A 14 -3.04 15.36 34.62
CA THR A 14 -2.59 16.31 33.58
C THR A 14 -1.36 15.81 32.84
N VAL A 15 -0.38 15.23 33.54
CA VAL A 15 0.79 14.61 32.89
C VAL A 15 0.37 13.45 32.00
N PHE A 16 -0.55 12.59 32.46
CA PHE A 16 -1.06 11.49 31.66
C PHE A 16 -1.77 11.97 30.39
N LEU A 17 -2.62 13.00 30.50
CA LEU A 17 -3.32 13.58 29.35
C LEU A 17 -2.35 14.20 28.33
N VAL A 18 -1.32 14.91 28.78
CA VAL A 18 -0.29 15.49 27.90
C VAL A 18 0.50 14.41 27.17
N VAL A 19 0.84 13.30 27.84
CA VAL A 19 1.54 12.17 27.22
C VAL A 19 0.64 11.45 26.21
N VAL A 20 -0.62 11.20 26.54
CA VAL A 20 -1.55 10.54 25.61
C VAL A 20 -1.81 11.41 24.38
N SER A 21 -1.96 12.72 24.57
CA SER A 21 -2.15 13.65 23.44
C SER A 21 -0.90 13.82 22.60
N SER A 22 0.31 13.84 23.18
CA SER A 22 1.56 13.89 22.41
C SER A 22 1.82 12.60 21.63
N VAL A 23 1.54 11.43 22.21
CA VAL A 23 1.62 10.13 21.53
C VAL A 23 0.59 10.05 20.40
N GLY A 24 -0.65 10.47 20.64
CA GLY A 24 -1.69 10.51 19.61
C GLY A 24 -1.33 11.44 18.44
N LEU A 25 -0.74 12.60 18.73
CA LEU A 25 -0.31 13.56 17.72
C LEU A 25 0.90 13.02 16.93
N PHE A 26 1.83 12.32 17.58
CA PHE A 26 2.96 11.66 16.91
C PHE A 26 2.51 10.54 15.97
N LEU A 27 1.59 9.68 16.41
CA LEU A 27 1.00 8.63 15.56
C LEU A 27 0.25 9.23 14.36
N SER A 28 -0.47 10.34 14.57
CA SER A 28 -1.21 11.03 13.52
C SER A 28 -0.28 11.73 12.51
N ILE A 29 0.91 12.19 12.93
CA ILE A 29 1.95 12.72 12.02
C ILE A 29 2.56 11.58 11.18
N GLN A 30 2.79 10.40 11.77
CA GLN A 30 3.33 9.26 11.00
C GLN A 30 2.37 8.78 9.92
N GLN A 31 1.06 8.77 10.19
CA GLN A 31 0.05 8.49 9.16
C GLN A 31 0.05 9.51 8.01
N LYS A 32 0.52 10.75 8.25
CA LYS A 32 0.62 11.79 7.21
C LYS A 32 1.89 11.70 6.35
N LEU A 33 2.89 10.90 6.72
CA LEU A 33 4.08 10.68 5.88
C LEU A 33 3.77 9.85 4.63
N SER A 34 2.65 9.14 4.60
CA SER A 34 2.12 8.46 3.41
C SER A 34 1.66 9.44 2.32
N PHE A 35 1.31 10.69 2.68
CA PHE A 35 0.94 11.72 1.71
C PHE A 35 2.19 12.52 1.27
N ASN A 36 2.41 12.66 -0.04
CA ASN A 36 3.56 13.31 -0.70
C ASN A 36 4.90 12.56 -0.74
N SER A 37 4.95 11.23 -0.59
CA SER A 37 6.19 10.49 -0.85
C SER A 37 5.97 9.13 -1.51
N CYS A 38 6.94 8.69 -2.29
CA CYS A 38 6.93 7.43 -3.05
C CYS A 38 8.16 6.61 -2.65
N ALA A 39 7.99 5.30 -2.44
CA ALA A 39 9.11 4.40 -2.18
C ALA A 39 9.54 3.67 -3.46
N TYR A 40 10.84 3.63 -3.71
CA TYR A 40 11.44 2.82 -4.78
C TYR A 40 12.83 2.31 -4.36
N GLY A 41 13.01 0.99 -4.39
CA GLY A 41 14.21 0.34 -3.84
C GLY A 41 14.35 0.61 -2.34
N GLU A 42 15.54 1.04 -1.91
CA GLU A 42 15.81 1.44 -0.51
C GLU A 42 15.54 2.94 -0.23
N ASN A 43 15.07 3.69 -1.23
CA ASN A 43 14.93 5.15 -1.13
C ASN A 43 13.47 5.60 -1.09
N VAL A 44 13.23 6.70 -0.38
CA VAL A 44 11.95 7.41 -0.33
C VAL A 44 12.12 8.76 -1.01
N TYR A 45 11.29 9.02 -2.02
CA TYR A 45 11.28 10.22 -2.85
C TYR A 45 10.11 11.11 -2.46
N LYS A 46 10.32 12.42 -2.39
CA LYS A 46 9.25 13.40 -2.13
C LYS A 46 8.51 13.74 -3.42
N SER A 47 7.27 14.21 -3.28
CA SER A 47 6.49 14.77 -4.39
C SER A 47 7.31 15.78 -5.19
N GLY A 48 7.40 15.58 -6.50
CA GLY A 48 8.16 16.36 -7.46
C GLY A 48 9.60 15.90 -7.67
N GLU A 49 10.11 14.94 -6.90
CA GLU A 49 11.45 14.38 -7.10
C GLU A 49 11.45 13.34 -8.23
N ASN A 50 12.52 13.35 -9.02
CA ASN A 50 12.78 12.34 -10.04
C ASN A 50 13.24 11.03 -9.40
N ILE A 51 12.73 9.91 -9.92
CA ILE A 51 13.10 8.56 -9.51
C ILE A 51 14.05 7.98 -10.54
N PRO A 52 15.37 7.98 -10.28
CA PRO A 52 16.35 7.48 -11.22
C PRO A 52 16.15 5.99 -11.48
N GLU A 53 16.38 5.58 -12.73
CA GLU A 53 16.37 4.17 -13.19
C GLU A 53 15.04 3.42 -13.07
N TYR A 54 13.94 4.12 -12.80
CA TYR A 54 12.61 3.50 -12.82
C TYR A 54 12.28 2.99 -14.24
N ASN A 55 11.98 1.69 -14.33
CA ASN A 55 11.62 0.99 -15.57
C ASN A 55 12.61 1.17 -16.74
N GLY A 56 13.92 1.13 -16.48
CA GLY A 56 14.94 1.04 -17.54
C GLY A 56 15.36 2.36 -18.18
N GLY A 57 15.16 3.50 -17.50
CA GLY A 57 15.74 4.80 -17.88
C GLY A 57 14.74 5.85 -18.38
N MET A 58 13.44 5.66 -18.14
CA MET A 58 12.44 6.71 -18.37
C MET A 58 12.46 7.74 -17.24
N GLU A 59 12.18 9.02 -17.57
CA GLU A 59 12.01 10.06 -16.55
C GLU A 59 10.68 9.84 -15.81
N CYS A 60 10.79 9.43 -14.56
CA CYS A 60 9.65 9.23 -13.68
C CYS A 60 9.74 10.15 -12.47
N THR A 61 8.59 10.68 -12.04
CA THR A 61 8.48 11.59 -10.90
C THR A 61 7.55 11.01 -9.85
N CYS A 62 7.85 11.28 -8.58
CA CYS A 62 6.91 11.04 -7.50
C CYS A 62 5.82 12.12 -7.50
N ASN A 63 4.55 11.74 -7.52
CA ASN A 63 3.44 12.68 -7.44
C ASN A 63 3.03 12.97 -5.98
N SER A 64 2.14 13.94 -5.77
CA SER A 64 1.65 14.31 -4.44
C SER A 64 0.85 13.20 -3.73
N ASN A 65 0.40 12.21 -4.50
CA ASN A 65 -0.42 11.11 -4.02
C ASN A 65 0.40 9.87 -3.65
N GLY A 66 1.74 9.95 -3.72
CA GLY A 66 2.62 8.83 -3.43
C GLY A 66 2.74 7.81 -4.56
N ALA A 67 2.26 8.14 -5.76
CA ALA A 67 2.41 7.34 -6.97
C ALA A 67 3.57 7.84 -7.84
N ILE A 68 4.20 6.91 -8.55
CA ILE A 68 5.25 7.14 -9.52
C ILE A 68 4.61 7.33 -10.89
N ARG A 69 4.83 8.49 -11.49
CA ARG A 69 4.33 8.84 -12.82
C ARG A 69 5.50 8.98 -13.78
N CYS A 70 5.51 8.15 -14.81
CA CYS A 70 6.51 8.18 -15.87
C CYS A 70 5.95 8.89 -17.09
N ASP A 71 6.72 9.81 -17.66
CA ASP A 71 6.30 10.55 -18.86
C ASP A 71 6.55 9.67 -20.11
N SER A 72 5.69 8.67 -20.30
CA SER A 72 5.60 7.92 -21.56
C SER A 72 4.60 8.65 -22.44
N GLY A 73 5.08 9.45 -23.40
CA GLY A 73 4.23 10.31 -24.20
C GLY A 73 3.11 9.54 -24.92
N THR A 74 1.85 9.74 -24.53
CA THR A 74 0.61 9.33 -25.25
C THR A 74 0.55 7.92 -25.86
N GLU A 75 1.40 6.99 -25.44
CA GLU A 75 1.32 5.60 -25.88
C GLU A 75 0.39 4.83 -24.94
N GLU A 76 -0.56 4.10 -25.52
CA GLU A 76 -1.43 3.16 -24.81
C GLU A 76 -0.60 2.30 -23.84
N VAL A 77 -1.11 2.08 -22.62
CA VAL A 77 -0.45 1.20 -21.64
C VAL A 77 -0.24 -0.18 -22.27
N ALA A 78 0.99 -0.46 -22.66
CA ALA A 78 1.33 -1.73 -23.29
C ALA A 78 1.39 -2.83 -22.20
N TYR A 79 0.34 -3.66 -22.12
CA TYR A 79 0.30 -4.82 -21.22
C TYR A 79 1.18 -6.00 -21.67
N SER A 80 2.20 -5.74 -22.50
CA SER A 80 3.13 -6.77 -22.95
C SER A 80 3.92 -7.34 -21.77
N GLY A 81 3.91 -8.66 -21.62
CA GLY A 81 4.61 -9.35 -20.53
C GLY A 81 3.79 -9.52 -19.25
N TYR A 82 2.54 -9.05 -19.22
CA TYR A 82 1.58 -9.43 -18.18
C TYR A 82 1.02 -10.83 -18.41
N SER A 83 0.71 -11.51 -17.31
CA SER A 83 0.24 -12.89 -17.28
C SER A 83 -0.99 -13.03 -16.39
N THR A 84 -1.87 -13.97 -16.75
CA THR A 84 -2.94 -14.51 -15.89
C THR A 84 -2.65 -15.93 -15.44
N GLN A 85 -1.50 -16.49 -15.82
CA GLN A 85 -1.16 -17.88 -15.55
C GLN A 85 -0.98 -18.11 -14.05
N ASN A 86 -1.66 -19.12 -13.50
CA ASN A 86 -1.68 -19.43 -12.07
C ASN A 86 -2.16 -18.27 -11.16
N LEU A 87 -2.79 -17.25 -11.73
CA LEU A 87 -3.43 -16.16 -10.99
C LEU A 87 -4.89 -16.52 -10.70
N LYS A 88 -5.26 -16.39 -9.44
CA LYS A 88 -6.65 -16.29 -9.01
C LYS A 88 -6.87 -14.85 -8.54
N PHE A 89 -7.62 -14.10 -9.35
CA PHE A 89 -8.04 -12.75 -9.03
C PHE A 89 -9.47 -12.76 -8.49
N SER A 90 -9.73 -11.94 -7.47
CA SER A 90 -11.07 -11.69 -6.94
C SER A 90 -11.17 -10.29 -6.37
N TYR A 91 -12.37 -9.73 -6.39
CA TYR A 91 -12.68 -8.45 -5.78
C TYR A 91 -13.93 -8.55 -4.92
N LYS A 92 -14.01 -7.71 -3.89
CA LYS A 92 -15.16 -7.67 -2.98
C LYS A 92 -15.56 -6.22 -2.72
N TYR A 93 -16.87 -5.96 -2.72
CA TYR A 93 -17.41 -4.69 -2.27
C TYR A 93 -17.08 -4.44 -0.79
N GLY A 94 -16.57 -3.24 -0.49
CA GLY A 94 -16.32 -2.73 0.86
C GLY A 94 -17.47 -1.85 1.33
N ASN A 95 -17.53 -0.61 0.84
CA ASN A 95 -18.52 0.39 1.25
C ASN A 95 -18.79 1.44 0.16
N LEU A 96 -19.94 2.11 0.24
CA LEU A 96 -20.22 3.31 -0.54
C LEU A 96 -19.35 4.46 -0.05
N LEU A 97 -18.99 5.34 -0.97
CA LEU A 97 -18.24 6.57 -0.70
C LEU A 97 -19.15 7.78 -0.90
N SER A 98 -18.78 8.90 -0.30
CA SER A 98 -19.47 10.18 -0.53
C SER A 98 -19.25 10.65 -1.97
N ASP A 99 -20.24 11.29 -2.58
CA ASP A 99 -20.15 11.89 -3.93
C ASP A 99 -19.07 12.99 -4.03
N THR A 100 -18.54 13.44 -2.90
CA THR A 100 -17.45 14.41 -2.81
C THR A 100 -16.06 13.78 -2.92
N VAL A 101 -15.95 12.44 -2.99
CA VAL A 101 -14.68 11.76 -3.13
C VAL A 101 -14.18 11.93 -4.57
N THR A 102 -13.01 12.53 -4.72
CA THR A 102 -12.28 12.53 -5.99
C THR A 102 -11.92 11.10 -6.34
N MET A 103 -12.32 10.64 -7.53
CA MET A 103 -12.02 9.29 -8.05
C MET A 103 -10.56 9.10 -8.44
N GLN A 104 -9.65 9.90 -7.90
CA GLN A 104 -8.24 9.56 -7.93
C GLN A 104 -8.10 8.20 -7.26
N GLU A 105 -7.33 7.32 -7.90
CA GLU A 105 -7.09 5.94 -7.48
C GLU A 105 -6.39 5.91 -6.13
N ASP A 106 -7.18 6.11 -5.08
CA ASP A 106 -6.73 6.00 -3.69
C ASP A 106 -6.55 4.52 -3.41
N ILE A 107 -5.32 4.05 -3.63
CA ILE A 107 -4.91 2.68 -3.38
C ILE A 107 -4.38 2.61 -1.95
N THR A 108 -5.01 1.78 -1.12
CA THR A 108 -4.53 1.50 0.24
C THR A 108 -4.13 0.04 0.32
N SER A 109 -2.86 -0.25 0.62
CA SER A 109 -2.43 -1.63 0.86
C SER A 109 -3.18 -2.25 2.04
N ASP A 110 -3.61 -3.51 1.90
CA ASP A 110 -4.30 -4.26 2.96
C ASP A 110 -3.42 -5.39 3.48
N SER A 111 -2.98 -6.32 2.63
CA SER A 111 -2.08 -7.39 3.05
C SER A 111 -1.18 -7.90 1.94
N ALA A 112 0.02 -8.36 2.30
CA ALA A 112 0.93 -9.06 1.40
C ALA A 112 1.57 -10.24 2.14
N SER A 113 1.54 -11.42 1.55
CA SER A 113 2.13 -12.62 2.16
C SER A 113 2.61 -13.61 1.11
N TYR A 114 3.70 -14.31 1.41
CA TYR A 114 4.23 -15.37 0.56
C TYR A 114 4.46 -16.64 1.38
N ILE A 115 3.63 -17.66 1.15
CA ILE A 115 3.63 -18.88 1.95
C ILE A 115 3.50 -20.07 1.01
N ASN A 116 4.41 -21.05 1.14
CA ASN A 116 4.37 -22.31 0.38
C ASN A 116 4.25 -22.13 -1.15
N GLY A 117 4.94 -21.14 -1.73
CA GLY A 117 4.91 -20.86 -3.17
C GLY A 117 3.62 -20.19 -3.67
N VAL A 118 2.81 -19.66 -2.75
CA VAL A 118 1.62 -18.85 -3.05
C VAL A 118 1.86 -17.44 -2.53
N LEU A 119 1.87 -16.48 -3.45
CA LEU A 119 1.90 -15.06 -3.15
C LEU A 119 0.48 -14.53 -3.14
N LYS A 120 0.08 -13.92 -2.02
CA LYS A 120 -1.21 -13.27 -1.87
C LYS A 120 -1.03 -11.80 -1.56
N VAL A 121 -1.64 -10.94 -2.37
CA VAL A 121 -1.62 -9.49 -2.21
C VAL A 121 -3.06 -8.98 -2.26
N SER A 122 -3.45 -8.13 -1.31
CA SER A 122 -4.71 -7.41 -1.31
C SER A 122 -4.51 -5.92 -1.05
N PHE A 123 -5.35 -5.11 -1.68
CA PHE A 123 -5.41 -3.67 -1.49
C PHE A 123 -6.83 -3.17 -1.72
N GLU A 124 -7.15 -2.04 -1.09
CA GLU A 124 -8.39 -1.32 -1.29
C GLU A 124 -8.22 -0.28 -2.38
N ARG A 125 -9.27 -0.04 -3.17
CA ARG A 125 -9.33 1.08 -4.10
C ARG A 125 -10.72 1.64 -4.27
N ASN A 126 -10.79 2.91 -4.63
CA ASN A 126 -12.02 3.58 -4.99
C ASN A 126 -12.36 3.30 -6.47
N VAL A 127 -13.61 2.92 -6.75
CA VAL A 127 -14.14 2.65 -8.10
C VAL A 127 -15.57 3.17 -8.24
N LEU A 128 -16.07 3.24 -9.47
CA LEU A 128 -17.49 3.45 -9.72
C LEU A 128 -18.24 2.12 -9.65
N CYS A 129 -19.18 2.01 -8.72
CA CYS A 129 -20.16 0.93 -8.63
C CYS A 129 -21.49 1.33 -9.28
N SER A 130 -22.35 0.34 -9.52
CA SER A 130 -23.77 0.60 -9.78
C SER A 130 -24.48 1.10 -8.51
N GLU A 131 -25.72 1.60 -8.67
CA GLU A 131 -26.56 2.02 -7.53
C GLU A 131 -26.75 0.90 -6.49
N ASP A 132 -26.82 -0.35 -6.93
CA ASP A 132 -26.89 -1.54 -6.04
C ASP A 132 -25.57 -1.90 -5.35
N GLY A 133 -24.51 -1.10 -5.48
CA GLY A 133 -23.19 -1.36 -4.90
C GLY A 133 -22.40 -2.47 -5.60
N ILE A 134 -22.72 -2.78 -6.87
CA ILE A 134 -22.03 -3.81 -7.64
C ILE A 134 -20.87 -3.16 -8.41
N ALA A 135 -19.66 -3.63 -8.15
CA ALA A 135 -18.48 -3.19 -8.89
C ALA A 135 -18.46 -3.73 -10.33
N PRO A 136 -17.82 -3.03 -11.28
CA PRO A 136 -17.68 -3.50 -12.66
C PRO A 136 -16.95 -4.83 -12.71
N THR A 137 -17.17 -5.58 -13.80
CA THR A 137 -16.40 -6.80 -14.04
C THR A 137 -14.94 -6.43 -14.30
N GLN A 138 -14.04 -7.14 -13.62
CA GLN A 138 -12.62 -6.84 -13.62
C GLN A 138 -11.79 -8.10 -13.80
N THR A 139 -10.62 -7.95 -14.41
CA THR A 139 -9.63 -9.02 -14.55
C THR A 139 -8.28 -8.54 -14.05
N GLY A 140 -7.71 -9.28 -13.11
CA GLY A 140 -6.35 -9.04 -12.64
C GLY A 140 -5.32 -9.64 -13.58
N LEU A 141 -4.18 -8.98 -13.67
CA LEU A 141 -2.99 -9.36 -14.41
C LEU A 141 -1.77 -9.12 -13.52
N TYR A 142 -0.69 -9.88 -13.74
CA TYR A 142 0.57 -9.60 -13.06
C TYR A 142 1.78 -9.75 -13.99
N GLN A 143 2.83 -9.01 -13.68
CA GLN A 143 4.15 -9.17 -14.25
C GLN A 143 5.15 -9.35 -13.10
N LEU A 144 5.97 -10.38 -13.18
CA LEU A 144 6.98 -10.69 -12.16
C LEU A 144 8.38 -10.54 -12.76
N SER A 145 9.24 -9.80 -12.05
CA SER A 145 10.67 -9.72 -12.29
C SER A 145 11.45 -10.21 -11.07
N SER A 146 12.79 -10.14 -11.12
CA SER A 146 13.61 -10.46 -9.95
C SER A 146 13.51 -9.42 -8.83
N LYS A 147 13.12 -8.17 -9.17
CA LYS A 147 13.11 -7.03 -8.25
C LYS A 147 11.72 -6.50 -7.92
N ASP A 148 10.72 -6.81 -8.74
CA ASP A 148 9.38 -6.30 -8.53
C ASP A 148 8.28 -7.29 -8.94
N LEU A 149 7.14 -7.16 -8.29
CA LEU A 149 5.85 -7.64 -8.77
C LEU A 149 5.00 -6.43 -9.15
N ARG A 150 4.50 -6.43 -10.38
CA ARG A 150 3.55 -5.45 -10.87
C ARG A 150 2.20 -6.10 -11.02
N LEU A 151 1.20 -5.55 -10.35
CA LEU A 151 -0.20 -5.96 -10.43
C LEU A 151 -0.96 -4.92 -11.24
N THR A 152 -1.85 -5.34 -12.11
CA THR A 152 -2.75 -4.41 -12.81
C THR A 152 -4.12 -5.04 -12.98
N ILE A 153 -5.12 -4.21 -13.21
CA ILE A 153 -6.52 -4.62 -13.35
C ILE A 153 -7.05 -4.01 -14.63
N LEU A 154 -7.73 -4.82 -15.44
CA LEU A 154 -8.56 -4.35 -16.54
C LEU A 154 -10.02 -4.30 -16.09
N THR A 155 -10.63 -3.13 -16.18
CA THR A 155 -12.00 -2.86 -15.74
C THR A 155 -12.92 -2.70 -16.96
N ASN A 156 -13.97 -3.51 -17.03
CA ASN A 156 -15.02 -3.31 -18.04
C ASN A 156 -16.03 -2.26 -17.54
N MET A 157 -15.72 -0.98 -17.80
CA MET A 157 -16.52 0.14 -17.34
C MET A 157 -17.58 0.55 -18.38
N ASP A 158 -18.84 0.59 -17.93
CA ASP A 158 -19.95 1.22 -18.64
C ASP A 158 -20.46 2.41 -17.83
N ASN A 159 -20.10 3.62 -18.26
CA ASN A 159 -20.44 4.87 -17.56
C ASN A 159 -21.95 5.16 -17.47
N SER A 160 -22.79 4.41 -18.20
CA SER A 160 -24.25 4.49 -18.04
C SER A 160 -24.78 3.69 -16.84
N LYS A 161 -23.99 2.74 -16.35
CA LYS A 161 -24.37 1.79 -15.28
C LYS A 161 -23.60 2.03 -13.98
N TYR A 162 -22.34 2.42 -14.08
CA TYR A 162 -21.44 2.57 -12.94
C TYR A 162 -21.18 4.06 -12.71
N THR A 163 -21.89 4.63 -11.74
CA THR A 163 -21.92 6.09 -11.49
C THR A 163 -21.70 6.44 -10.02
N THR A 164 -21.79 5.47 -9.11
CA THR A 164 -21.75 5.71 -7.67
C THR A 164 -20.37 5.36 -7.12
N PRO A 165 -19.64 6.31 -6.50
CA PRO A 165 -18.37 6.02 -5.85
C PRO A 165 -18.49 4.94 -4.76
N CYS A 166 -17.61 3.95 -4.82
CA CYS A 166 -17.54 2.88 -3.84
C CYS A 166 -16.08 2.45 -3.62
N LYS A 167 -15.83 1.81 -2.50
CA LYS A 167 -14.56 1.18 -2.18
C LYS A 167 -14.69 -0.33 -2.38
N ILE A 168 -13.70 -0.93 -3.03
CA ILE A 168 -13.57 -2.38 -3.19
C ILE A 168 -12.22 -2.85 -2.65
N VAL A 169 -12.15 -4.14 -2.32
CA VAL A 169 -10.91 -4.83 -1.98
C VAL A 169 -10.58 -5.80 -3.10
N ASP A 170 -9.44 -5.58 -3.74
CA ASP A 170 -8.90 -6.47 -4.75
C ASP A 170 -7.95 -7.49 -4.10
N THR A 171 -7.91 -8.70 -4.64
CA THR A 171 -7.04 -9.77 -4.14
C THR A 171 -6.45 -10.56 -5.30
N PHE A 172 -5.13 -10.64 -5.30
CA PHE A 172 -4.32 -11.42 -6.21
C PHE A 172 -3.73 -12.60 -5.45
N GLU A 173 -4.01 -13.81 -5.89
CA GLU A 173 -3.41 -15.04 -5.38
C GLU A 173 -2.66 -15.72 -6.53
N ILE A 174 -1.33 -15.63 -6.52
CA ILE A 174 -0.47 -16.16 -7.58
C ILE A 174 0.23 -17.41 -7.05
N SER A 175 -0.11 -18.56 -7.64
CA SER A 175 0.42 -19.86 -7.25
C SER A 175 1.63 -20.27 -8.09
N LYS A 176 2.44 -21.18 -7.54
CA LYS A 176 3.60 -21.78 -8.24
C LYS A 176 4.64 -20.73 -8.67
N LEU A 177 4.79 -19.68 -7.89
CA LEU A 177 5.93 -18.77 -8.04
C LEU A 177 7.17 -19.47 -7.51
N ASN A 178 8.21 -19.50 -8.34
CA ASN A 178 9.55 -19.92 -7.91
C ASN A 178 10.42 -18.67 -7.88
N MET A 179 10.26 -17.89 -6.83
CA MET A 179 10.99 -16.65 -6.63
C MET A 179 11.73 -16.68 -5.29
N ILE A 180 12.88 -16.01 -5.27
CA ILE A 180 13.64 -15.70 -4.07
C ILE A 180 13.28 -14.27 -3.71
N LEU A 181 12.80 -14.06 -2.49
CA LEU A 181 12.45 -12.73 -1.99
C LEU A 181 13.74 -12.00 -1.57
N GLU A 182 14.23 -11.14 -2.44
CA GLU A 182 15.37 -10.26 -2.12
C GLU A 182 14.90 -9.08 -1.26
N LYS A 183 15.80 -8.49 -0.46
CA LYS A 183 15.43 -7.40 0.47
C LYS A 183 14.87 -6.16 -0.23
N ASP A 184 15.26 -5.93 -1.47
CA ASP A 184 14.82 -4.81 -2.31
C ASP A 184 13.60 -5.14 -3.17
N PHE A 185 13.00 -6.33 -3.03
CA PHE A 185 11.83 -6.70 -3.81
C PHE A 185 10.61 -5.86 -3.42
N GLN A 186 9.97 -5.25 -4.42
CA GLN A 186 8.86 -4.33 -4.26
C GLN A 186 7.58 -4.85 -4.91
N ILE A 187 6.43 -4.42 -4.41
CA ILE A 187 5.13 -4.73 -4.99
C ILE A 187 4.46 -3.43 -5.42
N PHE A 188 4.10 -3.34 -6.69
CA PHE A 188 3.43 -2.18 -7.27
C PHE A 188 2.06 -2.57 -7.84
N TYR A 189 1.12 -1.65 -7.74
CA TYR A 189 -0.07 -1.62 -8.59
C TYR A 189 0.16 -0.63 -9.74
N GLN A 190 -0.12 -1.04 -10.97
CA GLN A 190 -0.14 -0.19 -12.16
C GLN A 190 -1.60 0.09 -12.55
N SER A 191 -1.97 1.37 -12.58
CA SER A 191 -3.27 1.84 -13.02
C SER A 191 -3.50 1.63 -14.52
N GLU A 192 -4.77 1.72 -14.95
CA GLU A 192 -5.11 1.71 -16.39
C GLU A 192 -4.57 2.95 -17.12
N ASP A 193 -4.29 4.03 -16.38
CA ASP A 193 -3.63 5.25 -16.89
C ASP A 193 -2.08 5.16 -16.87
N GLY A 194 -1.53 4.04 -16.40
CA GLY A 194 -0.08 3.79 -16.37
C GLY A 194 0.67 4.36 -15.17
N GLU A 195 -0.03 4.86 -14.14
CA GLU A 195 0.57 5.29 -12.88
C GLU A 195 0.91 4.08 -12.02
N PHE A 196 2.07 4.12 -11.35
CA PHE A 196 2.50 3.05 -10.46
C PHE A 196 2.39 3.48 -9.00
N VAL A 197 1.66 2.71 -8.20
CA VAL A 197 1.53 2.92 -6.76
C VAL A 197 2.27 1.80 -6.02
N SER A 198 3.17 2.16 -5.10
CA SER A 198 3.80 1.16 -4.23
C SER A 198 2.79 0.65 -3.21
N LEU A 199 2.73 -0.67 -3.04
CA LEU A 199 1.94 -1.32 -1.99
C LEU A 199 2.72 -1.47 -0.68
N GLY A 200 3.92 -0.88 -0.59
CA GLY A 200 4.64 -0.68 0.67
C GLY A 200 5.11 -1.95 1.38
N ALA A 201 5.16 -3.09 0.70
CA ALA A 201 5.57 -4.36 1.29
C ALA A 201 7.06 -4.38 1.68
N CYS A 202 7.39 -5.10 2.74
CA CYS A 202 8.77 -5.24 3.23
C CYS A 202 9.19 -6.71 3.32
N ILE A 203 10.50 -6.96 3.25
CA ILE A 203 11.06 -8.30 3.40
C ILE A 203 12.08 -8.33 4.54
N GLU A 204 11.83 -9.19 5.54
CA GLU A 204 12.78 -9.52 6.60
C GLU A 204 12.94 -11.04 6.68
N ASP A 205 14.18 -11.55 6.70
CA ASP A 205 14.48 -12.97 6.88
C ASP A 205 13.59 -13.90 6.02
N ASP A 206 13.61 -13.65 4.71
CA ASP A 206 12.85 -14.34 3.65
C ASP A 206 11.31 -14.31 3.84
N THR A 207 10.80 -13.40 4.66
CA THR A 207 9.38 -13.25 4.96
C THR A 207 8.87 -11.93 4.42
N LEU A 208 7.79 -12.01 3.63
CA LEU A 208 7.08 -10.86 3.10
C LEU A 208 6.07 -10.36 4.14
N TYR A 209 6.11 -9.06 4.41
CA TYR A 209 5.20 -8.34 5.29
C TYR A 209 4.46 -7.27 4.48
N GLY A 210 3.16 -7.12 4.74
CA GLY A 210 2.36 -6.04 4.17
C GLY A 210 2.73 -4.68 4.77
N ASP A 211 2.31 -3.61 4.10
CA ASP A 211 2.43 -2.26 4.68
C ASP A 211 1.72 -2.16 6.03
N GLN A 212 2.31 -1.40 6.96
CA GLN A 212 1.90 -1.23 8.36
C GLN A 212 1.86 -2.51 9.21
N GLU A 213 2.38 -3.64 8.72
CA GLU A 213 2.41 -4.88 9.48
C GLU A 213 3.45 -4.81 10.61
N VAL A 214 3.04 -5.20 11.82
CA VAL A 214 3.89 -5.26 13.01
C VAL A 214 4.27 -6.70 13.30
N PHE A 215 5.57 -6.97 13.41
CA PHE A 215 6.11 -8.31 13.62
C PHE A 215 7.27 -8.30 14.61
N LYS A 216 7.59 -9.48 15.15
CA LYS A 216 8.79 -9.68 15.97
C LYS A 216 9.91 -10.14 15.05
N SER A 217 11.07 -9.49 15.10
CA SER A 217 12.22 -9.91 14.31
C SER A 217 12.66 -11.32 14.72
N LYS A 218 13.10 -12.12 13.74
CA LYS A 218 13.61 -13.47 14.00
C LYS A 218 15.07 -13.46 14.43
N THR A 219 15.81 -12.41 14.08
CA THR A 219 17.25 -12.28 14.32
C THR A 219 17.59 -11.42 15.53
N SER A 220 16.72 -10.49 15.92
CA SER A 220 16.89 -9.65 17.12
C SER A 220 15.70 -9.76 18.08
N ASN A 221 15.92 -9.44 19.36
CA ASN A 221 14.83 -9.31 20.33
C ASN A 221 14.15 -7.93 20.20
N SER A 222 13.60 -7.64 19.01
CA SER A 222 12.96 -6.36 18.68
C SER A 222 11.58 -6.58 18.08
N VAL A 223 10.72 -5.56 18.21
CA VAL A 223 9.46 -5.44 17.46
C VAL A 223 9.69 -4.47 16.32
N CYS A 224 9.31 -4.88 15.13
CA CYS A 224 9.48 -4.13 13.90
C CYS A 224 8.13 -3.81 13.26
N ILE A 225 8.11 -2.73 12.49
CA ILE A 225 6.98 -2.34 11.65
C ILE A 225 7.48 -2.18 10.22
N CYS A 226 6.76 -2.76 9.27
CA CYS A 226 6.91 -2.42 7.86
C CYS A 226 6.13 -1.14 7.59
N ASN A 227 6.78 -0.11 7.07
CA ASN A 227 6.13 1.15 6.74
C ASN A 227 6.63 1.65 5.38
N THR A 228 5.78 1.55 4.37
CA THR A 228 6.01 2.00 3.00
C THR A 228 7.32 1.45 2.43
N GLY A 229 7.53 0.14 2.54
CA GLY A 229 8.72 -0.55 2.04
C GLY A 229 9.96 -0.44 2.95
N VAL A 230 9.85 0.23 4.10
CA VAL A 230 10.97 0.40 5.05
C VAL A 230 10.65 -0.28 6.38
N ILE A 231 11.58 -1.09 6.88
CA ILE A 231 11.47 -1.74 8.19
C ILE A 231 12.05 -0.82 9.26
N SER A 232 11.26 -0.55 10.30
CA SER A 232 11.70 0.18 11.49
C SER A 232 11.54 -0.68 12.74
N CYS A 233 12.61 -0.92 13.48
CA CYS A 233 12.62 -1.79 14.66
C CYS A 233 12.86 -1.05 15.96
N ARG A 234 12.32 -1.58 17.06
CA ARG A 234 12.58 -1.15 18.44
C ARG A 234 12.87 -2.36 19.32
N ASP A 235 13.96 -2.30 20.06
CA ASP A 235 14.35 -3.34 21.02
C ASP A 235 13.30 -3.50 22.14
N LEU A 236 13.13 -4.74 22.59
CA LEU A 236 12.28 -5.14 23.72
C LEU A 236 13.06 -5.23 25.02
#